data_AF-A6H140-F1
#
_entry.id   AF-A6H140-F1
#
_cell.length_a   1.000
_cell.length_b   1.000
_cell.length_c   1.000
_cell.angle_alpha   90.00
_cell.angle_beta   90.00
_cell.angle_gamma   90.00
#
_symmetry.space_group_name_H-M   'P 1'
#
loop_
_entity.id
_entity.type
_entity.pdbx_description
1 polymer ?
#
loop_
_entity_poly.entity_id
_entity_poly.type
_entity_poly.pdbx_seq_one_letter_code
_entity_poly.pdbx_strand_id
1 'polypeptide(L)'
;MKKIISILFISLLFISCKGQTEKAIQTIDVKAFAQKLQTTKNPQLLDVRTPQEYAVEHIGDATNVNWNATSFVLEVEKYDKTKPVFVYCKVGGRSAQAADKLAQLGFTTIYNLDGGMMKWNASGMAQPNNKIIGMCNQEFNELLKSNKKVMVNFYAEWCAPCKKMSPYIIKMQDEMKDKVNIVRLDADKNKTLVEALKLDGLPVIILYENGKEIWRNIGYITEEDLKKHL
;
A
#
# COMPACT_ATOMS: atom_id res chain seq x y z
N MET A 1 52.99 46.90 27.52
CA MET A 1 53.01 45.76 26.58
C MET A 1 51.75 44.92 26.82
N LYS A 2 50.73 45.09 25.97
CA LYS A 2 49.39 44.49 26.15
C LYS A 2 49.41 43.04 25.63
N LYS A 3 49.01 42.08 26.46
CA LYS A 3 48.86 40.66 26.10
C LYS A 3 47.57 40.49 25.30
N ILE A 4 47.68 40.01 24.06
CA ILE A 4 46.55 39.64 23.21
C ILE A 4 46.26 38.15 23.48
N ILE A 5 45.11 37.88 24.10
CA ILE A 5 44.57 36.53 24.31
C ILE A 5 43.81 36.16 23.03
N SER A 6 44.35 35.20 22.28
CA SER A 6 43.69 34.65 21.08
C SER A 6 42.68 33.59 21.52
N ILE A 7 41.39 33.90 21.44
CA ILE A 7 40.29 32.98 21.70
C ILE A 7 40.02 32.20 20.41
N LEU A 8 40.39 30.92 20.41
CA LEU A 8 40.14 29.98 19.33
C LEU A 8 38.63 29.64 19.30
N PHE A 9 37.88 30.29 18.41
CA PHE A 9 36.48 30.00 18.15
C PHE A 9 36.38 28.65 17.40
N ILE A 10 36.21 27.56 18.14
CA ILE A 10 35.85 26.26 17.57
C ILE A 10 34.38 26.34 17.16
N SER A 11 34.13 26.65 15.88
CA SER A 11 32.80 26.58 15.29
C SER A 11 32.38 25.10 15.21
N LEU A 12 31.51 24.67 16.13
CA LEU A 12 30.76 23.42 15.96
C LEU A 12 29.85 23.56 14.74
N LEU A 13 30.26 22.97 13.62
CA LEU A 13 29.41 22.71 12.47
C LEU A 13 28.37 21.67 12.88
N PHE A 14 27.19 22.12 13.30
CA PHE A 14 26.01 21.26 13.38
C PHE A 14 25.58 20.91 11.95
N ILE A 15 26.13 19.80 11.42
CA ILE A 15 25.69 19.23 10.16
C ILE A 15 24.24 18.80 10.36
N SER A 16 23.33 19.53 9.71
CA SER A 16 21.92 19.18 9.64
C SER A 16 21.74 17.89 8.83
N CYS A 17 21.71 16.74 9.51
CA CYS A 17 21.47 15.43 8.89
C CYS A 17 20.08 15.28 8.24
N LYS A 18 19.14 16.21 8.45
CA LYS A 18 17.78 16.11 7.89
C LYS A 18 17.72 16.23 6.36
N GLY A 19 18.69 16.93 5.73
CA GLY A 19 18.72 17.10 4.28
C GLY A 19 19.27 15.90 3.49
N GLN A 20 19.91 14.94 4.16
CA GLN A 20 20.47 13.74 3.51
C GLN A 20 19.43 12.63 3.34
N THR A 21 18.45 12.53 4.24
CA THR A 21 17.39 11.51 4.20
C THR A 21 16.44 11.69 3.01
N GLU A 22 16.03 12.93 2.68
CA GLU A 22 15.15 13.18 1.53
C GLU A 22 15.82 12.92 0.18
N LYS A 23 17.15 13.04 0.09
CA LYS A 23 17.90 12.76 -1.16
C LYS A 23 18.05 11.28 -1.47
N ALA A 24 18.01 10.41 -0.45
CA ALA A 24 18.24 8.97 -0.62
C ALA A 24 16.99 8.22 -1.09
N ILE A 25 15.79 8.73 -0.79
CA ILE A 25 14.51 8.05 -1.05
C ILE A 25 13.85 8.61 -2.30
N GLN A 26 13.50 7.71 -3.23
CA GLN A 26 12.70 8.00 -4.40
C GLN A 26 11.43 7.13 -4.36
N THR A 27 10.31 7.74 -4.02
CA THR A 27 8.99 7.11 -4.19
C THR A 27 8.59 7.23 -5.65
N ILE A 28 8.43 6.11 -6.34
CA ILE A 28 8.25 6.04 -7.79
C ILE A 28 7.05 5.16 -8.15
N ASP A 29 6.42 5.47 -9.30
CA ASP A 29 5.29 4.71 -9.79
C ASP A 29 5.70 3.29 -10.24
N VAL A 30 4.67 2.46 -10.49
CA VAL A 30 4.80 1.06 -10.87
C VAL A 30 5.68 0.84 -12.11
N LYS A 31 5.55 1.70 -13.13
CA LYS A 31 6.31 1.58 -14.38
C LYS A 31 7.77 1.93 -14.19
N ALA A 32 8.05 3.04 -13.52
CA ALA A 32 9.40 3.46 -13.19
C ALA A 32 10.09 2.44 -12.27
N PHE A 33 9.36 1.89 -11.30
CA PHE A 33 9.85 0.85 -10.40
C PHE A 33 10.24 -0.41 -11.16
N ALA A 34 9.33 -0.94 -11.99
CA ALA A 34 9.59 -2.13 -12.81
C ALA A 34 10.78 -1.94 -13.75
N GLN A 35 10.85 -0.79 -14.43
CA GLN A 35 11.96 -0.48 -15.33
C GLN A 35 13.29 -0.42 -14.58
N LYS A 36 13.36 0.32 -13.47
CA LYS A 36 14.58 0.43 -12.67
C LYS A 36 15.00 -0.91 -12.10
N LEU A 37 14.05 -1.69 -11.58
CA LEU A 37 14.31 -3.03 -11.05
C LEU A 37 14.93 -3.94 -12.11
N GLN A 38 14.38 -3.95 -13.33
CA GLN A 38 14.91 -4.76 -14.45
C GLN A 38 16.29 -4.31 -14.92
N THR A 39 16.56 -2.99 -14.94
CA THR A 39 17.85 -2.44 -15.42
C THR A 39 18.95 -2.44 -14.37
N THR A 40 18.61 -2.65 -13.09
CA THR A 40 19.60 -2.66 -12.00
C THR A 40 20.24 -4.03 -11.91
N LYS A 41 21.57 -4.10 -12.01
CA LYS A 41 22.30 -5.36 -11.83
C LYS A 41 22.25 -5.80 -10.36
N ASN A 42 21.72 -7.00 -10.11
CA ASN A 42 21.58 -7.60 -8.77
C ASN A 42 20.87 -6.67 -7.77
N PRO A 43 19.60 -6.32 -8.01
CA PRO A 43 18.86 -5.40 -7.15
C PRO A 43 18.58 -6.02 -5.78
N GLN A 44 18.59 -5.20 -4.73
CA GLN A 44 18.13 -5.63 -3.40
C GLN A 44 16.63 -5.36 -3.28
N LEU A 45 15.79 -6.35 -3.58
CA LEU A 45 14.34 -6.21 -3.56
C LEU A 45 13.75 -6.72 -2.24
N LEU A 46 13.12 -5.83 -1.47
CA LEU A 46 12.58 -6.10 -0.15
C LEU A 46 11.06 -5.99 -0.12
N ASP A 47 10.42 -7.10 0.25
CA ASP A 47 9.02 -7.14 0.61
C ASP A 47 8.88 -6.95 2.12
N VAL A 48 8.39 -5.79 2.55
CA VAL A 48 8.30 -5.48 3.98
C VAL A 48 6.96 -5.84 4.62
N ARG A 49 6.17 -6.69 3.93
CA ARG A 49 4.91 -7.23 4.46
C ARG A 49 5.15 -8.37 5.46
N THR A 50 4.05 -8.88 6.03
CA THR A 50 4.13 -10.07 6.89
C THR A 50 4.52 -11.31 6.09
N PRO A 51 5.11 -12.34 6.72
CA PRO A 51 5.44 -13.61 6.06
C PRO A 51 4.23 -14.28 5.41
N GLN A 52 3.05 -14.15 6.03
CA GLN A 52 1.80 -14.69 5.49
C GLN A 52 1.39 -13.99 4.19
N GLU A 53 1.50 -12.65 4.13
CA GLU A 53 1.23 -11.90 2.90
C GLU A 53 2.23 -12.26 1.78
N TYR A 54 3.51 -12.40 2.13
CA TYR A 54 4.60 -12.76 1.21
C TYR A 54 4.43 -14.17 0.63
N ALA A 55 4.04 -15.15 1.45
CA ALA A 55 3.87 -16.53 1.03
C ALA A 55 2.73 -16.73 0.02
N VAL A 56 1.75 -15.82 -0.04
CA VAL A 56 0.66 -15.91 -1.01
C VAL A 56 1.10 -15.46 -2.41
N GLU A 57 1.83 -14.35 -2.48
CA GLU A 57 2.33 -13.73 -3.71
C GLU A 57 3.41 -12.71 -3.35
N HIS A 58 4.38 -12.47 -4.23
CA HIS A 58 5.39 -11.40 -4.09
C HIS A 58 5.99 -11.06 -5.47
N ILE A 59 6.70 -9.94 -5.55
CA ILE A 59 7.29 -9.46 -6.81
C ILE A 59 8.64 -10.16 -7.03
N GLY A 60 8.77 -10.93 -8.11
CA GLY A 60 10.04 -11.53 -8.53
C GLY A 60 10.69 -12.39 -7.45
N ASP A 61 11.98 -12.15 -7.21
CA ASP A 61 12.82 -12.81 -6.21
C ASP A 61 12.98 -11.97 -4.92
N ALA A 62 11.98 -11.14 -4.60
CA ALA A 62 11.99 -10.30 -3.41
C ALA A 62 12.32 -11.11 -2.14
N THR A 63 13.10 -10.55 -1.22
CA THR A 63 13.28 -11.13 0.11
C THR A 63 12.28 -10.54 1.09
N ASN A 64 11.63 -11.38 1.91
CA ASN A 64 10.72 -10.89 2.94
C ASN A 64 11.50 -10.35 4.15
N VAL A 65 11.35 -9.06 4.43
CA VAL A 65 11.92 -8.40 5.60
C VAL A 65 10.81 -7.65 6.34
N ASN A 66 10.08 -8.38 7.18
CA ASN A 66 8.84 -7.91 7.81
C ASN A 66 9.04 -6.62 8.63
N TRP A 67 8.45 -5.51 8.18
CA TRP A 67 8.49 -4.21 8.87
C TRP A 67 7.92 -4.28 10.30
N ASN A 68 6.91 -5.12 10.51
CA ASN A 68 6.25 -5.23 11.81
C ASN A 68 7.04 -6.08 12.81
N ALA A 69 8.15 -6.71 12.39
CA ALA A 69 9.00 -7.50 13.27
C ALA A 69 10.02 -6.62 13.99
N THR A 70 10.29 -6.95 15.25
CA THR A 70 11.37 -6.31 16.03
C THR A 70 12.76 -6.54 15.42
N SER A 71 12.91 -7.59 14.61
CA SER A 71 14.14 -7.95 13.90
C SER A 71 14.40 -7.15 12.62
N PHE A 72 13.49 -6.24 12.19
CA PHE A 72 13.62 -5.53 10.92
C PHE A 72 15.01 -4.91 10.72
N VAL A 73 15.52 -4.18 11.73
CA VAL A 73 16.84 -3.53 11.68
C VAL A 73 17.97 -4.55 11.50
N LEU A 74 17.94 -5.65 12.26
CA LEU A 74 18.95 -6.71 12.18
C LEU A 74 18.95 -7.41 10.81
N GLU A 75 17.78 -7.58 10.21
CA GLU A 75 17.65 -8.18 8.89
C GLU A 75 18.22 -7.27 7.79
N VAL A 76 17.90 -5.96 7.83
CA VAL A 76 18.38 -5.03 6.80
C VAL A 76 19.86 -4.69 6.91
N GLU A 77 20.49 -4.83 8.09
CA GLU A 77 21.94 -4.61 8.25
C GLU A 77 22.80 -5.60 7.46
N LYS A 78 22.23 -6.73 7.03
CA LYS A 78 22.91 -7.74 6.19
C LYS A 78 23.08 -7.28 4.74
N TYR A 79 22.41 -6.19 4.33
CA TYR A 79 22.38 -5.69 2.96
C TYR A 79 23.44 -4.61 2.71
N ASP A 80 23.83 -4.46 1.45
CA ASP A 80 24.82 -3.49 1.00
C ASP A 80 24.20 -2.09 0.87
N LYS A 81 24.57 -1.19 1.78
CA LYS A 81 24.03 0.19 1.88
C LYS A 81 24.39 1.09 0.69
N THR A 82 25.37 0.69 -0.12
CA THR A 82 25.81 1.44 -1.31
C THR A 82 25.05 1.04 -2.57
N LYS A 83 24.42 -0.14 -2.56
CA LYS A 83 23.61 -0.63 -3.68
C LYS A 83 22.17 -0.14 -3.59
N PRO A 84 21.49 0.09 -4.73
CA PRO A 84 20.07 0.41 -4.73
C PRO A 84 19.24 -0.66 -4.01
N VAL A 85 18.36 -0.21 -3.11
CA VAL A 85 17.36 -1.04 -2.46
C VAL A 85 15.97 -0.67 -2.96
N PHE A 86 15.20 -1.67 -3.37
CA PHE A 86 13.83 -1.54 -3.82
C PHE A 86 12.94 -2.05 -2.70
N VAL A 87 12.00 -1.23 -2.23
CA VAL A 87 11.16 -1.57 -1.08
C VAL A 87 9.70 -1.37 -1.44
N TYR A 88 8.86 -2.34 -1.07
CA TYR A 88 7.43 -2.26 -1.26
C TYR A 88 6.67 -2.97 -0.15
N CYS A 89 5.39 -2.63 -0.01
CA CYS A 89 4.46 -3.36 0.84
C CYS A 89 3.10 -3.54 0.14
N LYS A 90 2.01 -3.72 0.87
CA LYS A 90 0.68 -3.91 0.26
C LYS A 90 0.14 -2.64 -0.43
N VAL A 91 0.19 -1.48 0.26
CA VAL A 91 -0.40 -0.21 -0.21
C VAL A 91 0.52 1.01 -0.10
N GLY A 92 1.81 0.81 0.22
CA GLY A 92 2.82 1.88 0.33
C GLY A 92 3.10 2.40 1.74
N GLY A 93 2.19 2.24 2.71
CA GLY A 93 2.38 2.77 4.07
C GLY A 93 3.60 2.20 4.80
N ARG A 94 3.67 0.87 4.96
CA ARG A 94 4.81 0.19 5.61
C ARG A 94 6.13 0.41 4.87
N SER A 95 6.11 0.49 3.54
CA SER A 95 7.33 0.64 2.75
C SER A 95 7.87 2.06 2.79
N ALA A 96 7.00 3.07 2.92
CA ALA A 96 7.42 4.44 3.22
C ALA A 96 8.16 4.52 4.56
N GLN A 97 7.59 3.93 5.63
CA GLN A 97 8.25 3.90 6.94
C GLN A 97 9.56 3.09 6.93
N ALA A 98 9.58 1.96 6.21
CA ALA A 98 10.78 1.17 6.01
C ALA A 98 11.85 1.94 5.22
N ALA A 99 11.47 2.68 4.17
CA ALA A 99 12.37 3.52 3.39
C ALA A 99 13.03 4.60 4.26
N ASP A 100 12.25 5.29 5.11
CA ASP A 100 12.79 6.26 6.07
C ASP A 100 13.80 5.61 7.02
N LYS A 101 13.49 4.40 7.52
CA LYS A 101 14.39 3.67 8.41
C LYS A 101 15.67 3.22 7.70
N LEU A 102 15.58 2.76 6.46
CA LEU A 102 16.73 2.41 5.63
C LEU A 102 17.63 3.62 5.40
N ALA A 103 17.07 4.78 5.07
CA ALA A 103 17.84 6.01 4.90
C ALA A 103 18.59 6.39 6.19
N GLN A 104 17.93 6.29 7.36
CA GLN A 104 18.56 6.51 8.67
C GLN A 104 19.71 5.52 8.97
N LEU A 105 19.63 4.30 8.45
CA LEU A 105 20.67 3.28 8.61
C LEU A 105 21.84 3.45 7.61
N GLY A 106 21.76 4.46 6.73
CA GLY A 106 22.84 4.83 5.80
C GLY A 106 22.68 4.24 4.39
N PHE A 107 21.52 3.68 4.04
CA PHE A 107 21.24 3.31 2.65
C PHE A 107 21.17 4.56 1.77
N THR A 108 21.91 4.56 0.67
CA THR A 108 22.15 5.77 -0.13
C THR A 108 21.20 5.94 -1.31
N THR A 109 20.61 4.83 -1.81
CA THR A 109 19.65 4.84 -2.91
C THR A 109 18.51 3.88 -2.60
N ILE A 110 17.33 4.43 -2.34
CA ILE A 110 16.13 3.68 -1.95
C ILE A 110 15.01 4.00 -2.93
N TYR A 111 14.48 2.99 -3.62
CA TYR A 111 13.31 3.11 -4.47
C TYR A 111 12.11 2.52 -3.74
N ASN A 112 11.16 3.37 -3.34
CA ASN A 112 9.91 2.96 -2.70
C ASN A 112 8.79 2.87 -3.76
N LEU A 113 8.08 1.74 -3.81
CA LEU A 113 6.97 1.55 -4.74
C LEU A 113 5.73 2.34 -4.28
N ASP A 114 5.34 3.36 -5.04
CA ASP A 114 4.10 4.09 -4.79
C ASP A 114 2.87 3.17 -4.93
N GLY A 115 1.98 3.21 -3.93
CA GLY A 115 0.79 2.37 -3.84
C GLY A 115 1.03 0.87 -3.67
N GLY A 116 2.29 0.42 -3.56
CA GLY A 116 2.65 -0.95 -3.24
C GLY A 116 2.10 -2.01 -4.22
N MET A 117 1.92 -3.23 -3.71
CA MET A 117 1.47 -4.36 -4.52
C MET A 117 0.05 -4.22 -5.08
N MET A 118 -0.85 -3.45 -4.45
CA MET A 118 -2.20 -3.29 -5.00
C MET A 118 -2.15 -2.54 -6.35
N LYS A 119 -1.39 -1.44 -6.44
CA LYS A 119 -1.13 -0.77 -7.72
C LYS A 119 -0.31 -1.65 -8.69
N TRP A 120 0.67 -2.40 -8.19
CA TRP A 120 1.44 -3.35 -9.01
C TRP A 120 0.52 -4.36 -9.71
N ASN A 121 -0.35 -5.03 -8.95
CA ASN A 121 -1.26 -6.04 -9.48
C ASN A 121 -2.30 -5.41 -10.42
N ALA A 122 -2.88 -4.26 -10.04
CA ALA A 122 -3.84 -3.55 -10.88
C ALA A 122 -3.27 -3.07 -12.23
N SER A 123 -1.94 -2.86 -12.30
CA SER A 123 -1.26 -2.50 -13.55
C SER A 123 -1.02 -3.66 -14.52
N GLY A 124 -1.32 -4.90 -14.11
CA GLY A 124 -1.07 -6.11 -14.90
C GLY A 124 0.39 -6.58 -14.89
N MET A 125 1.23 -6.05 -13.99
CA MET A 125 2.63 -6.48 -13.84
C MET A 125 2.81 -7.70 -12.91
N ALA A 126 1.74 -8.18 -12.29
CA ALA A 126 1.75 -9.43 -11.53
C ALA A 126 1.90 -10.63 -12.47
N GLN A 127 2.61 -11.67 -12.00
CA GLN A 127 2.62 -12.94 -12.70
C GLN A 127 1.21 -13.56 -12.62
N PRO A 128 0.67 -14.11 -13.72
CA PRO A 128 -0.67 -14.69 -13.72
C PRO A 128 -0.73 -15.87 -12.74
N ASN A 129 -1.65 -15.80 -11.79
CA ASN A 129 -1.94 -16.87 -10.85
C ASN A 129 -3.35 -17.41 -11.12
N ASN A 130 -3.46 -18.69 -11.49
CA ASN A 130 -4.76 -19.32 -11.78
C ASN A 130 -5.50 -19.77 -10.50
N LYS A 131 -4.96 -19.49 -9.31
CA LYS A 131 -5.59 -19.83 -8.04
C LYS A 131 -6.69 -18.83 -7.70
N ILE A 132 -7.95 -19.29 -7.72
CA ILE A 132 -9.09 -18.53 -7.21
C ILE A 132 -8.97 -18.42 -5.68
N ILE A 133 -8.96 -17.20 -5.16
CA ILE A 133 -8.99 -16.89 -3.73
C ILE A 133 -10.24 -16.02 -3.46
N GLY A 134 -11.15 -16.55 -2.65
CA GLY A 134 -12.43 -15.92 -2.31
C GLY A 134 -13.52 -16.17 -3.34
N MET A 135 -14.47 -15.23 -3.38
CA MET A 135 -15.57 -15.23 -4.35
C MET A 135 -15.03 -15.11 -5.78
N CYS A 136 -15.59 -15.89 -6.71
CA CYS A 136 -15.27 -15.80 -8.12
C CYS A 136 -16.17 -14.79 -8.86
N ASN A 137 -15.82 -14.43 -10.10
CA ASN A 137 -16.57 -13.45 -10.90
C ASN A 137 -18.03 -13.86 -11.13
N GLN A 138 -18.33 -15.16 -11.24
CA GLN A 138 -19.70 -15.63 -11.43
C GLN A 138 -20.56 -15.36 -10.19
N GLU A 139 -20.08 -15.72 -9.01
CA GLU A 139 -20.77 -15.46 -7.74
C GLU A 139 -20.94 -13.96 -7.50
N PHE A 140 -19.94 -13.14 -7.85
CA PHE A 140 -20.04 -11.69 -7.77
C PHE A 140 -21.09 -11.14 -8.74
N ASN A 141 -21.14 -11.62 -9.98
CA ASN A 141 -22.16 -11.21 -10.94
C ASN A 141 -23.57 -11.59 -10.50
N GLU A 142 -23.76 -12.74 -9.84
CA GLU A 142 -25.04 -13.11 -9.23
C GLU A 142 -25.42 -12.16 -8.09
N LEU A 143 -24.47 -11.79 -7.21
CA LEU A 143 -24.70 -10.80 -6.15
C LEU A 143 -25.20 -9.45 -6.69
N LEU A 144 -24.71 -9.04 -7.87
CA LEU A 144 -25.08 -7.79 -8.51
C LEU A 144 -26.46 -7.82 -9.19
N LYS A 145 -27.07 -9.01 -9.37
CA LYS A 145 -28.44 -9.12 -9.90
C LYS A 145 -29.43 -8.75 -8.80
N SER A 146 -29.82 -7.49 -8.78
CA SER A 146 -30.85 -6.99 -7.86
C SER A 146 -31.73 -5.94 -8.53
N ASN A 147 -32.98 -5.86 -8.06
CA ASN A 147 -33.89 -4.76 -8.39
C ASN A 147 -33.55 -3.47 -7.62
N LYS A 148 -32.69 -3.56 -6.61
CA LYS A 148 -32.14 -2.42 -5.86
C LYS A 148 -30.73 -2.12 -6.35
N LYS A 149 -30.24 -0.91 -6.06
CA LYS A 149 -28.80 -0.64 -6.17
C LYS A 149 -28.03 -1.58 -5.25
N VAL A 150 -26.82 -1.97 -5.65
CA VAL A 150 -25.90 -2.77 -4.83
C VAL A 150 -24.66 -1.92 -4.54
N MET A 151 -24.42 -1.61 -3.28
CA MET A 151 -23.19 -0.93 -2.84
C MET A 151 -22.22 -1.98 -2.29
N VAL A 152 -21.06 -2.13 -2.91
CA VAL A 152 -20.01 -3.03 -2.44
C VAL A 152 -18.88 -2.21 -1.82
N ASN A 153 -18.60 -2.45 -0.53
CA ASN A 153 -17.50 -1.86 0.21
C ASN A 153 -16.36 -2.88 0.38
N PHE A 154 -15.27 -2.70 -0.36
CA PHE A 154 -14.03 -3.47 -0.22
C PHE A 154 -13.18 -2.89 0.91
N TYR A 155 -12.87 -3.72 1.89
CA TYR A 155 -12.14 -3.34 3.10
C TYR A 155 -11.04 -4.35 3.45
N ALA A 156 -10.21 -4.03 4.45
CA ALA A 156 -9.29 -4.99 5.07
C ALA A 156 -9.12 -4.70 6.57
N GLU A 157 -8.76 -5.72 7.35
CA GLU A 157 -8.61 -5.61 8.81
C GLU A 157 -7.42 -4.74 9.26
N TRP A 158 -6.43 -4.54 8.39
CA TRP A 158 -5.30 -3.65 8.64
C TRP A 158 -5.52 -2.21 8.13
N CYS A 159 -6.62 -1.96 7.42
CA CYS A 159 -6.91 -0.66 6.82
C CYS A 159 -7.54 0.30 7.84
N ALA A 160 -6.74 1.24 8.35
CA ALA A 160 -7.21 2.20 9.37
C ALA A 160 -8.40 3.07 8.90
N PRO A 161 -8.42 3.62 7.66
CA PRO A 161 -9.61 4.31 7.17
C PRO A 161 -10.84 3.40 7.12
N CYS A 162 -10.68 2.14 6.72
CA CYS A 162 -11.78 1.17 6.69
C CYS A 162 -12.39 0.94 8.08
N LYS A 163 -11.57 0.88 9.15
CA LYS A 163 -12.04 0.79 10.53
C LYS A 163 -12.87 2.01 10.94
N LYS A 164 -12.44 3.21 10.53
CA LYS A 164 -13.19 4.46 10.77
C LYS A 164 -14.54 4.44 10.04
N MET A 165 -14.61 3.80 8.88
CA MET A 165 -15.83 3.73 8.06
C MET A 165 -16.82 2.66 8.50
N SER A 166 -16.33 1.57 9.11
CA SER A 166 -17.13 0.40 9.46
C SER A 166 -18.40 0.71 10.27
N PRO A 167 -18.40 1.56 11.33
CA PRO A 167 -19.58 1.75 12.16
C PRO A 167 -20.78 2.31 11.39
N TYR A 168 -20.56 3.34 10.57
CA TYR A 168 -21.67 3.94 9.83
C TYR A 168 -22.07 3.11 8.61
N ILE A 169 -21.15 2.35 7.98
CA ILE A 169 -21.53 1.44 6.88
C ILE A 169 -22.42 0.32 7.40
N ILE A 170 -22.13 -0.27 8.56
CA ILE A 170 -22.98 -1.27 9.20
C ILE A 170 -24.36 -0.67 9.50
N LYS A 171 -24.40 0.51 10.12
CA LYS A 171 -25.65 1.22 10.39
C LYS A 171 -26.48 1.44 9.11
N MET A 172 -25.84 1.85 8.02
CA MET A 172 -26.51 2.05 6.73
C MET A 172 -27.07 0.74 6.13
N GLN A 173 -26.46 -0.43 6.39
CA GLN A 173 -27.01 -1.72 5.95
C GLN A 173 -28.42 -1.93 6.48
N ASP A 174 -28.67 -1.57 7.74
CA ASP A 174 -29.98 -1.71 8.37
C ASP A 174 -30.94 -0.59 7.95
N GLU A 175 -30.48 0.67 7.97
CA GLU A 175 -31.31 1.85 7.67
C GLU A 175 -31.77 1.91 6.20
N MET A 176 -30.98 1.35 5.28
CA MET A 176 -31.19 1.52 3.84
C MET A 176 -31.53 0.21 3.11
N LYS A 177 -31.80 -0.88 3.84
CA LYS A 177 -32.10 -2.21 3.27
C LYS A 177 -33.21 -2.21 2.22
N ASP A 178 -34.14 -1.26 2.28
CA ASP A 178 -35.25 -1.14 1.34
C ASP A 178 -34.88 -0.42 0.04
N LYS A 179 -33.78 0.35 0.04
CA LYS A 179 -33.32 1.15 -1.11
C LYS A 179 -32.05 0.59 -1.77
N VAL A 180 -31.11 0.09 -0.98
CA VAL A 180 -29.81 -0.38 -1.44
C VAL A 180 -29.40 -1.64 -0.69
N ASN A 181 -28.85 -2.60 -1.42
CA ASN A 181 -28.19 -3.76 -0.84
C ASN A 181 -26.72 -3.40 -0.59
N ILE A 182 -26.35 -3.21 0.67
CA ILE A 182 -24.97 -2.91 1.04
C ILE A 182 -24.25 -4.19 1.43
N VAL A 183 -23.17 -4.49 0.70
CA VAL A 183 -22.32 -5.67 0.86
C VAL A 183 -20.92 -5.23 1.25
N ARG A 184 -20.31 -5.92 2.21
CA ARG A 184 -18.93 -5.68 2.63
C ARG A 184 -18.07 -6.89 2.27
N LEU A 185 -17.00 -6.67 1.52
CA LEU A 185 -16.08 -7.72 1.10
C LEU A 185 -14.67 -7.44 1.60
N ASP A 186 -14.09 -8.42 2.28
CA ASP A 186 -12.69 -8.37 2.69
C ASP A 186 -11.80 -8.60 1.45
N ALA A 187 -11.01 -7.60 1.08
CA ALA A 187 -10.15 -7.62 -0.09
C ALA A 187 -9.04 -8.68 0.00
N ASP A 188 -8.54 -8.98 1.20
CA ASP A 188 -7.50 -10.01 1.37
C ASP A 188 -8.06 -11.42 1.16
N LYS A 189 -9.34 -11.61 1.48
CA LYS A 189 -10.06 -12.88 1.25
C LYS A 189 -10.59 -13.01 -0.17
N ASN A 190 -10.73 -11.93 -0.93
CA ASN A 190 -11.33 -11.89 -2.26
C ASN A 190 -10.36 -11.38 -3.34
N LYS A 191 -9.12 -11.89 -3.34
CA LYS A 191 -8.06 -11.41 -4.25
C LYS A 191 -8.44 -11.50 -5.73
N THR A 192 -9.16 -12.56 -6.12
CA THR A 192 -9.64 -12.73 -7.49
C THR A 192 -10.49 -11.54 -7.95
N LEU A 193 -11.38 -11.04 -7.08
CA LEU A 193 -12.21 -9.87 -7.37
C LEU A 193 -11.41 -8.57 -7.33
N VAL A 194 -10.46 -8.45 -6.40
CA VAL A 194 -9.56 -7.28 -6.32
C VAL A 194 -8.82 -7.10 -7.64
N GLU A 195 -8.31 -8.18 -8.22
CA GLU A 195 -7.62 -8.15 -9.51
C GLU A 195 -8.58 -7.88 -10.67
N ALA A 196 -9.70 -8.60 -10.75
CA ALA A 196 -10.69 -8.44 -11.81
C ALA A 196 -11.27 -7.02 -11.88
N LEU A 197 -11.51 -6.40 -10.73
CA LEU A 197 -12.04 -5.04 -10.60
C LEU A 197 -10.95 -3.97 -10.56
N LYS A 198 -9.67 -4.35 -10.73
CA LYS A 198 -8.49 -3.47 -10.72
C LYS A 198 -8.46 -2.56 -9.49
N LEU A 199 -8.71 -3.13 -8.31
CA LEU A 199 -8.66 -2.38 -7.05
C LEU A 199 -7.20 -2.15 -6.65
N ASP A 200 -6.80 -0.88 -6.67
CA ASP A 200 -5.40 -0.47 -6.50
C ASP A 200 -5.13 0.22 -5.15
N GLY A 201 -6.14 0.27 -4.27
CA GLY A 201 -6.09 0.81 -2.93
C GLY A 201 -7.28 0.36 -2.07
N LEU A 202 -7.33 0.80 -0.81
CA LEU A 202 -8.43 0.56 0.11
C LEU A 202 -8.68 1.78 1.02
N PRO A 203 -9.92 1.98 1.50
CA PRO A 203 -11.15 1.28 1.10
C PRO A 203 -11.55 1.62 -0.34
N VAL A 204 -12.38 0.76 -0.95
CA VAL A 204 -13.05 1.08 -2.21
C VAL A 204 -14.53 0.83 -2.05
N ILE A 205 -15.35 1.81 -2.44
CA ILE A 205 -16.80 1.64 -2.53
C ILE A 205 -17.18 1.70 -4.00
N ILE A 206 -17.96 0.73 -4.46
CA ILE A 206 -18.52 0.70 -5.81
C ILE A 206 -20.03 0.56 -5.70
N LEU A 207 -20.76 1.39 -6.43
CA LEU A 207 -22.21 1.32 -6.55
C LEU A 207 -22.58 0.75 -7.90
N TYR A 208 -23.48 -0.24 -7.87
CA TYR A 208 -24.00 -0.90 -9.05
C TYR A 208 -25.51 -0.70 -9.16
N GLU A 209 -25.99 -0.57 -10.38
CA GLU A 209 -27.41 -0.57 -10.71
C GLU A 209 -27.62 -1.43 -11.97
N ASN A 210 -28.56 -2.37 -11.91
CA ASN A 210 -28.79 -3.36 -12.98
C ASN A 210 -27.51 -4.09 -13.42
N GLY A 211 -26.65 -4.46 -12.46
CA GLY A 211 -25.38 -5.13 -12.72
C GLY A 211 -24.28 -4.26 -13.32
N LYS A 212 -24.52 -2.96 -13.55
CA LYS A 212 -23.53 -2.03 -14.10
C LYS A 212 -22.97 -1.12 -13.02
N GLU A 213 -21.66 -0.92 -13.01
CA GLU A 213 -21.02 0.08 -12.17
C GLU A 213 -21.49 1.47 -12.59
N ILE A 214 -22.06 2.22 -11.65
CA ILE A 214 -22.54 3.60 -11.86
C ILE A 214 -21.71 4.63 -11.11
N TRP A 215 -20.98 4.22 -10.07
CA TRP A 215 -20.15 5.11 -9.28
C TRP A 215 -19.09 4.33 -8.49
N ARG A 216 -17.93 4.95 -8.28
CA ARG A 216 -16.82 4.39 -7.50
C ARG A 216 -16.12 5.49 -6.72
N ASN A 217 -15.75 5.17 -5.48
CA ASN A 217 -14.88 5.99 -4.64
C ASN A 217 -13.72 5.16 -4.10
N ILE A 218 -12.51 5.72 -4.18
CA ILE A 218 -11.28 5.14 -3.64
C ILE A 218 -10.83 6.00 -2.47
N GLY A 219 -10.58 5.36 -1.33
CA GLY A 219 -10.17 6.03 -0.10
C GLY A 219 -11.33 6.38 0.81
N TYR A 220 -11.01 7.14 1.87
CA TYR A 220 -11.98 7.55 2.89
C TYR A 220 -13.07 8.46 2.31
N ILE A 221 -14.32 8.24 2.73
CA ILE A 221 -15.47 9.11 2.47
C ILE A 221 -16.28 9.26 3.76
N THR A 222 -16.96 10.38 3.96
CA THR A 222 -17.84 10.57 5.13
C THR A 222 -19.19 9.84 4.95
N GLU A 223 -19.92 9.61 6.04
CA GLU A 223 -21.29 9.06 5.95
C GLU A 223 -22.20 9.99 5.13
N GLU A 224 -22.10 11.30 5.35
CA GLU A 224 -22.92 12.30 4.67
C GLU A 224 -22.68 12.29 3.16
N ASP A 225 -21.43 12.31 2.73
CA ASP A 225 -21.09 12.32 1.30
C ASP A 225 -21.45 11.01 0.63
N LEU A 226 -21.26 9.88 1.32
CA LEU A 226 -21.65 8.58 0.80
C LEU A 226 -23.16 8.49 0.57
N LYS A 227 -23.98 9.03 1.49
CA LYS A 227 -25.44 9.06 1.37
C LYS A 227 -25.94 9.88 0.18
N LYS A 228 -25.16 10.83 -0.36
CA LYS A 228 -25.54 11.61 -1.55
C LYS A 228 -25.61 10.78 -2.84
N HIS A 229 -25.03 9.57 -2.84
CA HIS A 229 -24.98 8.68 -4.01
C HIS A 229 -26.03 7.56 -4.00
N LEU A 230 -26.67 7.32 -2.85
CA LEU A 230 -27.55 6.16 -2.62
C LEU A 230 -29.02 6.53 -2.81
#